data_AF-A0A0A4A095-F1
#
_entry.id   AF-A0A0A4A095-F1
#
_cell.length_a   1.000
_cell.length_b   1.000
_cell.length_c   1.000
_cell.angle_alpha   90.00
_cell.angle_beta   90.00
_cell.angle_gamma   90.00
#
_symmetry.space_group_name_H-M   'P 1'
#
loop_
_entity.id
_entity.type
_entity.pdbx_description
1 polymer ?
#
loop_
_entity_poly.entity_id
_entity_poly.type
_entity_poly.pdbx_seq_one_letter_code
_entity_poly.pdbx_strand_id
1 'polypeptide(L)'
;MDVIFQDTWLLALAIRNTPGVVVDKQLYQHCLKQIEQVQEKLQQAGATEAVCEEIKFAHCVFLDEAVMTQKDVDVSFWWHESPIQSRLLMHLRGGEYFYEHIKKLLREPAPSVAIMACYHRMLTLGYQGKHIPDGGEDNEERQSLLNQLRERLPGARDKADTPVFIRSHRPDIRLWRRRPWVLQLAGLLVTVAVSCAMSAHLHWLLRLWFTRR
;
A
#
# COMPACT_ATOMS: atom_id res chain seq x y z
N MET A 1 -11.39 -14.12 -15.06
CA MET A 1 -11.13 -13.35 -13.83
C MET A 1 -11.10 -11.86 -14.06
N ASP A 2 -10.26 -11.32 -14.95
CA ASP A 2 -10.20 -9.86 -15.18
C ASP A 2 -11.54 -9.22 -15.53
N VAL A 3 -12.38 -9.89 -16.33
CA VAL A 3 -13.73 -9.42 -16.66
C VAL A 3 -14.66 -9.41 -15.44
N ILE A 4 -14.55 -10.40 -14.55
CA ILE A 4 -15.39 -10.50 -13.34
C ILE A 4 -15.03 -9.39 -12.36
N PHE A 5 -13.74 -9.09 -12.22
CA PHE A 5 -13.19 -8.14 -11.25
C PHE A 5 -12.95 -6.72 -11.83
N GLN A 6 -13.30 -6.46 -13.08
CA GLN A 6 -12.94 -5.21 -13.76
C GLN A 6 -13.31 -3.97 -12.96
N ASP A 7 -14.55 -3.91 -12.46
CA ASP A 7 -15.06 -2.79 -11.69
C ASP A 7 -14.32 -2.64 -10.35
N THR A 8 -13.97 -3.75 -9.70
CA THR A 8 -13.16 -3.78 -8.49
C THR A 8 -11.74 -3.26 -8.72
N TRP A 9 -11.10 -3.67 -9.81
CA TRP A 9 -9.76 -3.20 -10.16
C TRP A 9 -9.76 -1.70 -10.41
N LEU A 10 -10.75 -1.19 -11.15
CA LEU A 10 -10.91 0.24 -11.41
C LEU A 10 -11.20 1.01 -10.13
N LEU A 11 -12.08 0.50 -9.27
CA LEU A 11 -12.40 1.12 -7.98
C LEU A 11 -11.15 1.24 -7.10
N ALA A 12 -10.41 0.14 -6.91
CA ALA A 12 -9.22 0.16 -6.07
C ALA A 12 -8.13 1.10 -6.62
N LEU A 13 -7.97 1.17 -7.94
CA LEU A 13 -7.06 2.12 -8.58
C LEU A 13 -7.54 3.56 -8.41
N ALA A 14 -8.84 3.82 -8.52
CA ALA A 14 -9.43 5.14 -8.31
C ALA A 14 -9.22 5.60 -6.86
N ILE A 15 -9.49 4.72 -5.88
CA ILE A 15 -9.21 4.99 -4.46
C ILE A 15 -7.73 5.33 -4.31
N ARG A 16 -6.82 4.45 -4.72
CA ARG A 16 -5.36 4.61 -4.53
C ARG A 16 -4.77 5.88 -5.16
N ASN A 17 -5.29 6.34 -6.29
CA ASN A 17 -4.67 7.40 -7.08
C ASN A 17 -5.42 8.74 -7.03
N THR A 18 -6.56 8.82 -6.34
CA THR A 18 -7.33 10.07 -6.23
C THR A 18 -7.07 10.69 -4.86
N PRO A 19 -6.37 11.84 -4.79
CA PRO A 19 -6.18 12.54 -3.52
C PRO A 19 -7.53 13.03 -2.97
N GLY A 20 -7.75 12.89 -1.66
CA GLY A 20 -8.96 13.38 -1.01
C GLY A 20 -10.22 12.56 -1.30
N VAL A 21 -10.07 11.26 -1.61
CA VAL A 21 -11.23 10.35 -1.70
C VAL A 21 -12.00 10.38 -0.40
N VAL A 22 -13.30 10.64 -0.52
CA VAL A 22 -14.23 10.57 0.60
C VAL A 22 -14.54 9.09 0.85
N VAL A 23 -14.01 8.56 1.94
CA VAL A 23 -14.31 7.20 2.40
C VAL A 23 -15.56 7.28 3.26
N ASP A 24 -16.75 7.22 2.66
CA ASP A 24 -18.03 7.30 3.38
C ASP A 24 -18.77 5.95 3.41
N LYS A 25 -19.99 5.98 3.96
CA LYS A 25 -20.88 4.81 3.98
C LYS A 25 -21.22 4.30 2.58
N GLN A 26 -21.33 5.21 1.60
CA GLN A 26 -21.72 4.85 0.24
C GLN A 26 -20.59 4.06 -0.43
N LEU A 27 -19.33 4.47 -0.26
CA LEU A 27 -18.17 3.72 -0.72
C LEU A 27 -18.11 2.34 -0.05
N TYR A 28 -18.33 2.28 1.26
CA TYR A 28 -18.35 1.01 2.00
C TYR A 28 -19.43 0.05 1.48
N GLN A 29 -20.65 0.53 1.28
CA GLN A 29 -21.75 -0.25 0.70
C GLN A 29 -21.45 -0.66 -0.75
N HIS A 30 -20.80 0.21 -1.53
CA HIS A 30 -20.40 -0.10 -2.89
C HIS A 30 -19.39 -1.24 -2.94
N CYS A 31 -18.38 -1.23 -2.06
CA CYS A 31 -17.42 -2.32 -1.94
C CYS A 31 -18.08 -3.65 -1.58
N LEU A 32 -19.00 -3.67 -0.59
CA LEU A 32 -19.74 -4.88 -0.24
C LEU A 32 -20.56 -5.43 -1.41
N LYS A 33 -21.24 -4.54 -2.15
CA LYS A 33 -22.02 -4.92 -3.34
C LYS A 33 -21.13 -5.49 -4.44
N GLN A 34 -19.93 -4.94 -4.67
CA GLN A 34 -18.99 -5.51 -5.63
C GLN A 34 -18.56 -6.92 -5.23
N ILE A 35 -18.33 -7.18 -3.95
CA ILE A 35 -18.00 -8.52 -3.46
C ILE A 35 -19.13 -9.50 -3.74
N GLU A 36 -20.37 -9.12 -3.39
CA GLU A 36 -21.57 -9.94 -3.65
C GLU A 36 -21.72 -10.25 -5.14
N GLN A 37 -21.63 -9.24 -6.02
CA GLN A 37 -21.73 -9.42 -7.47
C GLN A 37 -20.64 -10.31 -8.05
N VAL A 38 -19.41 -10.23 -7.52
CA VAL A 38 -18.31 -11.11 -7.92
C VAL A 38 -18.62 -12.55 -7.50
N GLN A 39 -19.13 -12.76 -6.29
CA GLN A 39 -19.49 -14.10 -5.81
C GLN A 39 -20.62 -14.72 -6.66
N GLU A 40 -21.66 -13.96 -6.98
CA GLU A 40 -22.73 -14.42 -7.87
C GLU A 40 -22.18 -14.80 -9.26
N LYS A 41 -21.34 -13.96 -9.86
CA LYS A 41 -20.72 -14.23 -11.17
C LYS A 41 -19.83 -15.48 -11.13
N LEU A 42 -19.10 -15.72 -10.04
CA LEU A 42 -18.28 -16.93 -9.87
C LEU A 42 -19.14 -18.18 -9.78
N GLN A 43 -20.21 -18.15 -8.97
CA GLN A 43 -21.15 -19.25 -8.84
C GLN A 43 -21.84 -19.57 -10.17
N GLN A 44 -22.31 -18.54 -10.90
CA GLN A 44 -22.90 -18.69 -12.23
C GLN A 44 -21.91 -19.26 -13.25
N ALA A 45 -20.62 -18.95 -13.11
CA ALA A 45 -19.56 -19.52 -13.94
C ALA A 45 -19.14 -20.94 -13.52
N GLY A 46 -19.81 -21.55 -12.53
CA GLY A 46 -19.53 -22.90 -12.05
C GLY A 46 -18.27 -23.02 -11.19
N ALA A 47 -17.84 -21.92 -10.56
CA ALA A 47 -16.72 -21.98 -9.62
C ALA A 47 -17.08 -22.86 -8.41
N THR A 48 -16.10 -23.61 -7.92
CA THR A 48 -16.27 -24.42 -6.71
C THR A 48 -16.33 -23.52 -5.48
N GLU A 49 -16.94 -24.03 -4.40
CA GLU A 49 -17.03 -23.30 -3.13
C GLU A 49 -15.66 -22.85 -2.62
N ALA A 50 -14.64 -23.71 -2.74
CA ALA A 50 -13.27 -23.38 -2.36
C ALA A 50 -12.70 -22.19 -3.15
N VAL A 51 -13.03 -22.07 -4.44
CA VAL A 51 -12.63 -20.91 -5.25
C VAL A 51 -13.41 -19.67 -4.83
N CYS A 52 -14.72 -19.77 -4.60
CA CYS A 52 -15.54 -18.66 -4.14
C CYS A 52 -15.02 -18.08 -2.81
N GLU A 53 -14.74 -18.94 -1.84
CA GLU A 53 -14.21 -18.56 -0.53
C GLU A 53 -12.82 -17.91 -0.62
N GLU A 54 -11.89 -18.50 -1.37
CA GLU A 54 -10.55 -17.93 -1.52
C GLU A 54 -10.58 -16.57 -2.26
N ILE A 55 -11.44 -16.45 -3.26
CA ILE A 55 -11.61 -15.17 -3.97
C ILE A 55 -12.31 -14.13 -3.09
N LYS A 56 -13.27 -14.53 -2.24
CA LYS A 56 -13.90 -13.65 -1.25
C LYS A 56 -12.84 -13.12 -0.27
N PHE A 57 -11.99 -14.00 0.25
CA PHE A 57 -10.84 -13.62 1.07
C PHE A 57 -9.98 -12.58 0.36
N ALA A 58 -9.49 -12.89 -0.84
CA ALA A 58 -8.60 -12.01 -1.61
C ALA A 58 -9.25 -10.64 -1.90
N HIS A 59 -10.54 -10.61 -2.23
CA HIS A 59 -11.29 -9.40 -2.53
C HIS A 59 -11.44 -8.48 -1.31
N CYS A 60 -11.83 -9.04 -0.15
CA CYS A 60 -11.94 -8.28 1.10
C CYS A 60 -10.58 -7.66 1.47
N VAL A 61 -9.52 -8.46 1.38
CA VAL A 61 -8.15 -8.06 1.67
C VAL A 61 -7.68 -6.93 0.75
N PHE A 62 -7.99 -7.02 -0.54
CA PHE A 62 -7.59 -6.02 -1.51
C PHE A 62 -8.22 -4.66 -1.28
N LEU A 63 -9.54 -4.65 -1.03
CA LEU A 63 -10.31 -3.42 -0.85
C LEU A 63 -10.01 -2.74 0.47
N ASP A 64 -9.87 -3.50 1.56
CA ASP A 64 -9.46 -2.94 2.86
C ASP A 64 -8.08 -2.28 2.74
N GLU A 65 -7.10 -2.90 2.08
CA GLU A 65 -5.81 -2.25 1.88
C GLU A 65 -5.91 -1.00 0.99
N ALA A 66 -6.71 -1.04 -0.09
CA ALA A 66 -6.85 0.11 -0.99
C ALA A 66 -7.37 1.36 -0.25
N VAL A 67 -8.30 1.17 0.69
CA VAL A 67 -8.84 2.23 1.54
C VAL A 67 -7.84 2.63 2.63
N MET A 68 -7.28 1.67 3.37
CA MET A 68 -6.39 1.94 4.50
C MET A 68 -5.03 2.53 4.10
N THR A 69 -4.64 2.41 2.83
CA THR A 69 -3.40 3.02 2.30
C THR A 69 -3.58 4.47 1.83
N GLN A 70 -4.80 5.02 1.90
CA GLN A 70 -5.04 6.43 1.62
C GLN A 70 -4.31 7.31 2.64
N LYS A 71 -3.59 8.30 2.13
CA LYS A 71 -2.96 9.34 2.96
C LYS A 71 -3.97 10.46 3.16
N ASP A 72 -3.93 11.06 4.36
CA ASP A 72 -4.68 12.28 4.67
C ASP A 72 -6.21 12.13 4.55
N VAL A 73 -6.70 10.89 4.56
CA VAL A 73 -8.13 10.57 4.63
C VAL A 73 -8.45 10.14 6.04
N ASP A 74 -9.41 10.83 6.66
CA ASP A 74 -10.06 10.32 7.86
C ASP A 74 -10.86 9.09 7.43
N VAL A 75 -10.27 7.91 7.65
CA VAL A 75 -10.91 6.64 7.34
C VAL A 75 -12.23 6.63 8.10
N SER A 76 -13.36 6.63 7.38
CA SER A 76 -14.65 6.82 8.07
C SER A 76 -14.84 5.86 9.22
N PHE A 77 -15.61 6.34 10.19
CA PHE A 77 -16.17 5.55 11.27
C PHE A 77 -16.61 4.14 10.83
N TRP A 78 -17.25 4.01 9.65
CA TRP A 78 -17.69 2.71 9.11
C TRP A 78 -16.57 1.71 8.89
N TRP A 79 -15.43 2.15 8.33
CA TRP A 79 -14.28 1.28 8.12
C TRP A 79 -13.48 1.03 9.40
N HIS A 80 -13.47 2.01 10.32
CA HIS A 80 -12.82 1.83 11.63
C HIS A 80 -13.60 0.87 12.53
N GLU A 81 -14.94 0.93 12.50
CA GLU A 81 -15.81 0.08 13.31
C GLU A 81 -15.82 -1.37 12.79
N SER A 82 -15.92 -1.56 11.46
CA SER A 82 -15.98 -2.89 10.88
C SER A 82 -15.39 -2.92 9.46
N PRO A 83 -14.05 -3.09 9.33
CA PRO A 83 -13.42 -3.35 8.03
C PRO A 83 -14.08 -4.54 7.34
N ILE A 84 -13.99 -4.59 6.00
CA ILE A 84 -14.69 -5.63 5.22
C ILE A 84 -14.23 -7.03 5.64
N GLN A 85 -12.93 -7.20 5.90
CA GLN A 85 -12.37 -8.44 6.43
C GLN A 85 -13.04 -8.87 7.74
N SER A 86 -13.24 -7.95 8.70
CA SER A 86 -13.92 -8.28 9.95
C SER A 86 -15.36 -8.73 9.70
N ARG A 87 -16.07 -8.05 8.80
CA ARG A 87 -17.47 -8.35 8.50
C ARG A 87 -17.68 -9.67 7.75
N LEU A 88 -16.84 -9.97 6.76
CA LEU A 88 -17.06 -11.08 5.83
C LEU A 88 -16.16 -12.29 6.10
N LEU A 89 -14.99 -12.10 6.73
CA LEU A 89 -14.04 -13.16 7.03
C LEU A 89 -13.93 -13.45 8.54
N MET A 90 -14.56 -12.62 9.38
CA MET A 90 -14.50 -12.73 10.84
C MET A 90 -13.09 -12.60 11.43
N HIS A 91 -12.13 -12.04 10.67
CA HIS A 91 -10.76 -11.78 11.12
C HIS A 91 -10.14 -10.59 10.36
N LEU A 92 -9.09 -9.97 10.90
CA LEU A 92 -8.37 -8.84 10.26
C LEU A 92 -6.94 -9.17 9.81
N ARG A 93 -6.59 -10.46 9.81
CA ARG A 93 -5.22 -10.94 9.56
C ARG A 93 -4.92 -11.21 8.10
N GLY A 94 -5.74 -10.67 7.19
CA GLY A 94 -5.61 -10.97 5.77
C GLY A 94 -4.30 -10.47 5.16
N GLY A 95 -3.77 -9.35 5.67
CA GLY A 95 -2.44 -8.86 5.28
C GLY A 95 -1.27 -9.78 5.66
N GLU A 96 -1.45 -10.62 6.69
CA GLU A 96 -0.48 -11.63 7.12
C GLU A 96 -0.64 -12.92 6.30
N TYR A 97 -1.88 -13.38 6.12
CA TYR A 97 -2.17 -14.64 5.44
C TYR A 97 -2.04 -14.59 3.92
N PHE A 98 -2.12 -13.41 3.32
CA PHE A 98 -2.08 -13.25 1.86
C PHE A 98 -0.92 -13.98 1.18
N TYR A 99 0.31 -13.77 1.66
CA TYR A 99 1.50 -14.38 1.08
C TYR A 99 1.60 -15.88 1.40
N GLU A 100 1.11 -16.30 2.55
CA GLU A 100 1.01 -17.72 2.91
C GLU A 100 0.05 -18.48 1.99
N HIS A 101 -1.08 -17.86 1.65
CA HIS A 101 -2.06 -18.41 0.70
C HIS A 101 -1.45 -18.57 -0.68
N ILE A 102 -0.71 -17.56 -1.18
CA ILE A 102 0.02 -17.68 -2.45
C ILE A 102 1.03 -18.83 -2.41
N LYS A 103 1.85 -18.91 -1.34
CA LYS A 103 2.83 -20.00 -1.18
C LYS A 103 2.17 -21.37 -1.15
N LYS A 104 1.02 -21.50 -0.47
CA LYS A 104 0.25 -22.74 -0.42
C LYS A 104 -0.28 -23.11 -1.80
N LEU A 105 -0.91 -22.16 -2.49
CA LEU A 105 -1.42 -22.33 -3.85
C LEU A 105 -0.32 -22.78 -4.83
N LEU A 106 0.87 -22.18 -4.76
CA LEU A 106 2.01 -22.55 -5.61
C LEU A 106 2.59 -23.95 -5.30
N ARG A 107 2.30 -24.54 -4.14
CA ARG A 107 2.69 -25.93 -3.84
C ARG A 107 1.72 -26.96 -4.40
N GLU A 108 0.51 -26.55 -4.77
CA GLU A 108 -0.48 -27.45 -5.36
C GLU A 108 0.01 -27.90 -6.75
N PRO A 109 -0.23 -29.17 -7.12
CA PRO A 109 0.20 -29.70 -8.42
C PRO A 109 -0.62 -29.10 -9.58
N ALA A 110 -1.89 -28.76 -9.33
CA ALA A 110 -2.80 -28.17 -10.31
C ALA A 110 -3.65 -27.05 -9.65
N PRO A 111 -3.03 -25.89 -9.33
CA PRO A 111 -3.73 -24.80 -8.68
C PRO A 111 -4.79 -24.17 -9.59
N SER A 112 -5.84 -23.62 -8.98
CA SER A 112 -6.87 -22.89 -9.72
C SER A 112 -6.28 -21.68 -10.44
N VAL A 113 -6.41 -21.65 -11.77
CA VAL A 113 -6.00 -20.53 -12.62
C VAL A 113 -6.70 -19.23 -12.21
N ALA A 114 -7.96 -19.33 -11.74
CA ALA A 114 -8.74 -18.18 -11.30
C ALA A 114 -8.11 -17.50 -10.07
N ILE A 115 -7.73 -18.30 -9.07
CA ILE A 115 -7.11 -17.81 -7.83
C ILE A 115 -5.72 -17.24 -8.14
N MET A 116 -4.91 -17.95 -8.95
CA MET A 116 -3.59 -17.46 -9.37
C MET A 116 -3.68 -16.12 -10.11
N ALA A 117 -4.64 -15.97 -11.03
CA ALA A 117 -4.83 -14.75 -11.79
C ALA A 117 -5.25 -13.58 -10.87
N CYS A 118 -6.12 -13.84 -9.89
CA CYS A 118 -6.53 -12.85 -8.90
C CYS A 118 -5.34 -12.35 -8.09
N TYR A 119 -4.54 -13.26 -7.51
CA TYR A 119 -3.37 -12.89 -6.72
C TYR A 119 -2.30 -12.17 -7.54
N HIS A 120 -2.01 -12.66 -8.74
CA HIS A 120 -1.08 -12.00 -9.66
C HIS A 120 -1.55 -10.57 -9.96
N ARG A 121 -2.84 -10.38 -10.21
CA ARG A 121 -3.41 -9.07 -10.52
C ARG A 121 -3.34 -8.12 -9.32
N MET A 122 -3.68 -8.58 -8.12
CA MET A 122 -3.55 -7.78 -6.89
C MET A 122 -2.12 -7.30 -6.67
N LEU A 123 -1.13 -8.19 -6.79
CA LEU A 123 0.29 -7.83 -6.70
C LEU A 123 0.69 -6.83 -7.78
N THR A 124 0.26 -7.03 -9.03
CA THR A 124 0.53 -6.11 -10.15
C THR A 124 -0.07 -4.72 -9.91
N LEU A 125 -1.25 -4.64 -9.27
CA LEU A 125 -1.92 -3.39 -8.90
C LEU A 125 -1.34 -2.72 -7.63
N GLY A 126 -0.25 -3.27 -7.08
CA GLY A 126 0.48 -2.66 -5.98
C GLY A 126 -0.02 -3.04 -4.59
N TYR A 127 -0.73 -4.18 -4.47
CA TYR A 127 -0.99 -4.78 -3.18
C TYR A 127 0.33 -5.07 -2.44
N GLN A 128 0.40 -4.72 -1.16
CA GLN A 128 1.62 -4.81 -0.34
C GLN A 128 1.48 -5.80 0.82
N GLY A 129 0.32 -5.86 1.48
CA GLY A 129 0.11 -6.58 2.72
C GLY A 129 1.01 -6.08 3.84
N LYS A 130 1.42 -6.99 4.73
CA LYS A 130 2.37 -6.70 5.82
C LYS A 130 3.78 -6.30 5.33
N HIS A 131 4.10 -6.52 4.06
CA HIS A 131 5.39 -6.14 3.47
C HIS A 131 5.40 -4.62 3.20
N ILE A 132 5.63 -3.86 4.26
CA ILE A 132 5.90 -2.42 4.18
C ILE A 132 7.37 -2.28 3.72
N PRO A 133 7.67 -1.45 2.71
CA PRO A 133 9.00 -1.36 2.13
C PRO A 133 9.97 -0.58 3.04
N ASP A 134 10.26 -1.08 4.23
CA ASP A 134 11.45 -0.71 5.00
C ASP A 134 12.65 -1.52 4.47
N GLY A 135 13.02 -1.24 3.22
CA GLY A 135 14.34 -1.53 2.64
C GLY A 135 14.72 -2.99 2.40
N GLY A 136 14.44 -3.50 1.20
CA GLY A 136 15.20 -4.61 0.59
C GLY A 136 14.42 -5.92 0.46
N GLU A 137 14.49 -6.75 1.50
CA GLU A 137 14.11 -8.18 1.46
C GLU A 137 12.63 -8.42 1.15
N ASP A 138 11.73 -7.62 1.72
CA ASP A 138 10.28 -7.72 1.53
C ASP A 138 9.83 -7.47 0.07
N ASN A 139 10.61 -6.72 -0.70
CA ASN A 139 10.31 -6.48 -2.11
C ASN A 139 10.77 -7.65 -2.99
N GLU A 140 11.83 -8.37 -2.58
CA GLU A 140 12.35 -9.53 -3.32
C GLU A 140 11.39 -10.71 -3.24
N GLU A 141 10.83 -11.00 -2.05
CA GLU A 141 9.82 -12.06 -1.90
C GLU A 141 8.57 -11.77 -2.73
N ARG A 142 8.03 -10.55 -2.63
CA ARG A 142 6.88 -10.12 -3.43
C ARG A 142 7.15 -10.28 -4.93
N GLN A 143 8.33 -9.87 -5.39
CA GLN A 143 8.70 -9.98 -6.80
C GLN A 143 8.90 -11.43 -7.25
N SER A 144 9.48 -12.28 -6.39
CA SER A 144 9.62 -13.72 -6.62
C SER A 144 8.27 -14.40 -6.78
N LEU A 145 7.33 -14.15 -5.86
CA LEU A 145 5.99 -14.74 -5.91
C LEU A 145 5.19 -14.22 -7.11
N LEU A 146 5.32 -12.94 -7.45
CA LEU A 146 4.72 -12.37 -8.67
C LEU A 146 5.22 -13.10 -9.93
N ASN A 147 6.53 -13.34 -10.03
CA ASN A 147 7.13 -14.05 -11.16
C ASN A 147 6.66 -15.51 -11.22
N GLN A 148 6.63 -16.22 -10.09
CA GLN A 148 6.17 -17.61 -10.02
C GLN A 148 4.70 -17.75 -10.43
N LEU A 149 3.83 -16.84 -9.98
CA LEU A 149 2.43 -16.79 -10.41
C LEU A 149 2.33 -16.53 -11.91
N ARG A 150 3.11 -15.59 -12.44
CA ARG A 150 3.15 -15.28 -13.87
C ARG A 150 3.55 -16.50 -14.71
N GLU A 151 4.58 -17.24 -14.31
CA GLU A 151 5.07 -18.41 -15.05
C GLU A 151 4.04 -19.54 -15.14
N ARG A 152 3.18 -19.68 -14.14
CA ARG A 152 2.13 -20.70 -14.11
C ARG A 152 0.82 -20.27 -14.79
N LEU A 153 0.66 -18.99 -15.13
CA LEU A 153 -0.55 -18.50 -15.77
C LEU A 153 -0.52 -18.73 -17.30
N PRO A 154 -1.61 -19.28 -17.88
CA PRO A 154 -1.72 -19.43 -19.33
C PRO A 154 -1.73 -18.05 -20.02
N GLY A 155 -0.95 -17.90 -21.10
CA GLY A 155 -0.86 -16.64 -21.87
C GLY A 155 0.14 -15.60 -21.33
N ALA A 156 0.82 -15.86 -20.21
CA ALA A 156 1.85 -14.97 -19.69
C ALA A 156 3.10 -14.88 -20.57
N ARG A 157 3.39 -15.93 -21.37
CA ARG A 157 4.49 -15.96 -22.35
C ARG A 157 4.21 -15.09 -23.58
N ASP A 158 2.95 -14.89 -23.96
CA ASP A 158 2.60 -14.22 -25.21
C ASP A 158 2.48 -12.69 -25.08
N LYS A 159 2.49 -12.16 -23.85
CA LYS A 159 2.25 -10.73 -23.54
C LYS A 159 3.48 -10.00 -22.96
N ALA A 160 4.66 -10.60 -23.07
CA ALA A 160 5.88 -10.07 -22.44
C ALA A 160 6.37 -8.71 -22.99
N ASP A 161 5.86 -8.23 -24.14
CA ASP A 161 6.44 -7.08 -24.87
C ASP A 161 5.62 -5.80 -24.88
N THR A 162 4.57 -5.65 -24.06
CA THR A 162 3.94 -4.33 -23.87
C THR A 162 4.35 -3.75 -22.53
N PRO A 163 5.37 -2.87 -22.48
CA PRO A 163 5.69 -2.15 -21.27
C PRO A 163 4.54 -1.18 -20.98
N VAL A 164 3.57 -1.61 -20.19
CA VAL A 164 2.62 -0.70 -19.54
C VAL A 164 3.44 0.02 -18.46
N PHE A 165 4.08 1.13 -18.86
CA PHE A 165 4.69 2.08 -17.94
C PHE A 165 3.57 2.70 -17.10
N ILE A 166 3.21 2.04 -16.00
CA ILE A 166 2.49 2.72 -14.92
C ILE A 166 3.52 3.63 -14.27
N ARG A 167 3.57 4.88 -14.75
CA ARG A 167 4.31 5.97 -14.11
C ARG A 167 3.60 6.25 -12.78
N SER A 168 3.89 5.42 -11.79
CA SER A 168 3.48 5.68 -10.42
C SER A 168 4.21 6.94 -9.97
N HIS A 169 3.50 8.07 -9.98
CA HIS A 169 3.93 9.26 -9.28
C HIS A 169 3.69 8.99 -7.78
N ARG A 170 4.49 8.09 -7.19
CA ARG A 170 4.67 8.11 -5.74
C ARG A 170 5.56 9.31 -5.47
N PRO A 171 5.11 10.36 -4.75
CA PRO A 171 6.06 11.29 -4.18
C PRO A 171 6.95 10.45 -3.27
N ASP A 172 8.24 10.43 -3.60
CA ASP A 172 9.26 9.70 -2.86
C ASP A 172 9.39 10.31 -1.46
N ILE A 173 8.57 9.81 -0.54
CA ILE A 173 8.58 10.18 0.88
C ILE A 173 9.82 9.62 1.61
N ARG A 174 10.80 8.99 0.94
CA ARG A 174 12.11 8.67 1.56
C ARG A 174 12.89 9.92 1.96
N LEU A 175 12.59 11.08 1.38
CA LEU A 175 13.27 12.32 1.73
C LEU A 175 12.76 12.99 3.01
N TRP A 176 11.56 12.64 3.52
CA TRP A 176 11.05 13.25 4.75
C TRP A 176 11.53 12.52 6.02
N ARG A 177 11.80 11.21 5.95
CA ARG A 177 12.25 10.41 7.11
C ARG A 177 13.78 10.39 7.29
N ARG A 178 14.50 11.30 6.63
CA ARG A 178 15.88 11.66 6.98
C ARG A 178 15.98 13.18 7.04
N ARG A 179 15.82 13.77 8.23
CA ARG A 179 16.71 14.83 8.77
C ARG A 179 16.26 15.40 10.14
N PRO A 180 16.18 14.60 11.21
CA PRO A 180 16.31 15.17 12.55
C PRO A 180 17.72 15.77 12.77
N TRP A 181 18.77 15.16 12.20
CA TRP A 181 20.16 15.58 12.46
C TRP A 181 20.58 16.89 11.77
N VAL A 182 20.01 17.23 10.60
CA VAL A 182 20.38 18.49 9.91
C VAL A 182 19.63 19.69 10.47
N LEU A 183 18.42 19.49 10.99
CA LEU A 183 17.76 20.48 11.84
C LEU A 183 18.54 20.69 13.15
N GLN A 184 19.07 19.62 13.75
CA GLN A 184 19.95 19.73 14.93
C GLN A 184 21.26 20.46 14.64
N LEU A 185 21.93 20.18 13.50
CA LEU A 185 23.16 20.89 13.10
C LEU A 185 22.90 22.37 12.78
N ALA A 186 21.78 22.69 12.12
CA ALA A 186 21.40 24.08 11.87
C ALA A 186 21.11 24.83 13.17
N GLY A 187 20.41 24.20 14.12
CA GLY A 187 20.18 24.76 15.46
C GLY A 187 21.48 25.03 16.22
N LEU A 188 22.44 24.10 16.18
CA LEU A 188 23.76 24.27 16.80
C LEU A 188 24.57 25.41 16.16
N LEU A 189 24.49 25.57 14.83
CA LEU A 189 25.17 26.66 14.13
C LEU A 189 24.62 28.04 14.52
N VAL A 190 23.30 28.16 14.66
CA VAL A 190 22.66 29.42 15.07
C VAL A 190 23.04 29.79 16.49
N THR A 191 23.07 28.84 17.43
CA THR A 191 23.46 29.13 18.81
C THR A 191 24.92 29.57 18.92
N VAL A 192 25.83 28.91 18.20
CA VAL A 192 27.24 29.33 18.14
C VAL A 192 27.40 30.73 17.56
N ALA A 193 26.68 31.04 16.46
CA ALA A 193 26.74 32.36 15.84
C ALA A 193 26.27 33.48 16.79
N VAL A 194 25.16 33.26 17.52
CA VAL A 194 24.65 34.21 18.51
C VAL A 194 25.64 34.40 19.67
N SER A 195 26.23 33.32 20.19
CA SER A 195 27.24 33.41 21.24
C SER A 195 28.50 34.17 20.80
N CYS A 196 28.96 33.95 19.57
CA CYS A 196 30.10 34.69 19.01
C CYS A 196 29.79 36.18 18.84
N ALA A 197 28.60 36.52 18.34
CA ALA A 197 28.17 37.92 18.19
C ALA A 197 28.08 38.63 19.55
N MET A 198 27.49 37.97 20.55
CA MET A 198 27.39 38.50 21.91
C MET A 198 28.77 38.71 22.54
N SER A 199 29.68 37.74 22.38
CA SER A 199 31.06 37.83 22.88
C SER A 199 31.83 38.97 22.20
N ALA A 200 31.73 39.10 20.87
CA ALA A 200 32.37 40.18 20.12
C ALA A 200 31.84 41.56 20.55
N HIS A 201 30.53 41.67 20.80
CA HIS A 201 29.92 42.90 21.30
C HIS A 201 30.41 43.26 22.71
N LEU A 202 30.51 42.27 23.61
CA LEU A 202 31.05 42.47 24.95
C LEU A 202 32.51 42.93 24.92
N HIS A 203 33.34 42.30 24.08
CA HIS A 203 34.74 42.71 23.89
C HIS A 203 34.86 44.11 23.27
N TRP A 204 33.97 44.49 22.37
CA TRP A 204 33.93 45.83 21.80
C TRP A 204 33.56 46.90 22.84
N LEU A 205 32.57 46.62 23.69
CA LEU A 205 32.19 47.49 24.81
C LEU A 205 33.30 47.62 25.85
N LEU A 206 34.00 46.52 26.17
CA LEU A 206 35.14 46.56 27.08
C LEU A 206 36.30 47.39 26.50
N ARG A 207 36.57 47.28 25.19
CA ARG A 207 37.58 48.11 24.53
C ARG A 207 37.25 49.60 24.59
N LEU A 208 35.98 49.96 24.35
CA LEU A 208 35.51 51.35 24.47
C LEU A 208 35.65 51.89 25.90
N TRP A 209 35.42 51.04 26.90
CA TRP A 209 35.53 51.42 28.31
C TRP A 209 36.98 51.66 28.74
N PHE A 210 37.93 50.84 28.27
CA PHE A 210 39.36 51.02 28.55
C PHE A 210 40.00 52.20 27.82
N THR A 211 39.49 52.61 26.66
CA THR A 211 40.00 53.79 25.92
C THR A 211 39.50 55.14 26.47
N ARG A 212 38.60 55.14 27.45
CA ARG A 212 37.99 56.35 28.04
C ARG A 212 38.52 56.70 29.43
N ARG A 213 39.60 56.04 29.87
CA ARG A 213 40.29 56.26 31.14
C ARG A 213 41.75 56.60 30.86
#